data_AF-A0A7S1BC27-F1
#
_entry.id   AF-A0A7S1BC27-F1
#
_cell.length_a   1.000
_cell.length_b   1.000
_cell.length_c   1.000
_cell.angle_alpha   90.00
_cell.angle_beta   90.00
_cell.angle_gamma   90.00
#
_symmetry.space_group_name_H-M   'P 1'
#
loop_
_entity.id
_entity.type
_entity.pdbx_description
1 polymer ?
#
loop_
_entity_poly.entity_id
_entity_poly.type
_entity_poly.pdbx_seq_one_letter_code
_entity_poly.pdbx_strand_id
1 'polypeptide(L)'
;AAGAFDALIKIAEDCPEVMVEAEGAGGPPLAALLPVLLEYLKCPVAEQRRAALDVILPFAVENIMGEEKAVPPPMVPHMEHYLAGLGALSTDPDPGVREKVCKAIVRLLVTRTEYVEPHMSSLVTFMLQSTADMARCSSSSSSVALEACEFWPAFSYLSEDRCTPKMMEEVEKALPSLIPVLLNNMVYTQDKIVELMEENELQRQRRQKIEEGGAQTATISDDQPVFHRSRSRATSKTTTADLDEDGGDIDDDDDDDDLFSSDDNEWTLRKCSAASLDALSLAYGPRAVIPPLLPCLQEGLAASEGPQENPWVAEACILALGAVGPACIEAM
;
A
#
# COMPACT_ATOMS: atom_id res chain seq x y z
N ALA A 1 -23.10 -7.14 -20.07
CA ALA A 1 -22.02 -6.15 -19.83
C ALA A 1 -20.97 -6.73 -18.89
N ALA A 2 -21.31 -7.24 -17.70
CA ALA A 2 -20.37 -7.80 -16.72
C ALA A 2 -19.32 -8.75 -17.32
N GLY A 3 -19.73 -9.86 -17.96
CA GLY A 3 -18.76 -10.81 -18.54
C GLY A 3 -17.91 -10.28 -19.71
N ALA A 4 -18.29 -9.16 -20.34
CA ALA A 4 -17.44 -8.52 -21.34
C ALA A 4 -16.34 -7.67 -20.68
N PHE A 5 -16.66 -6.98 -19.58
CA PHE A 5 -15.68 -6.25 -18.79
C PHE A 5 -14.66 -7.20 -18.15
N ASP A 6 -15.09 -8.33 -17.58
CA ASP A 6 -14.17 -9.30 -16.99
C ASP A 6 -13.14 -9.82 -17.99
N ALA A 7 -13.57 -10.04 -19.24
CA ALA A 7 -12.66 -10.43 -20.31
C ALA A 7 -11.71 -9.29 -20.70
N LEU A 8 -12.21 -8.05 -20.80
CA LEU A 8 -11.38 -6.89 -21.13
C LEU A 8 -10.35 -6.57 -20.04
N ILE A 9 -10.71 -6.70 -18.76
CA ILE A 9 -9.79 -6.49 -17.64
C ILE A 9 -8.64 -7.49 -17.74
N LYS A 10 -8.95 -8.78 -17.90
CA LYS A 10 -7.91 -9.83 -18.04
C LYS A 10 -7.01 -9.60 -19.25
N ILE A 11 -7.57 -9.20 -20.40
CA ILE A 11 -6.75 -8.89 -21.58
C ILE A 11 -5.84 -7.68 -21.31
N ALA A 12 -6.36 -6.63 -20.66
CA ALA A 12 -5.58 -5.43 -20.34
C ALA A 12 -4.47 -5.71 -19.31
N GLU A 13 -4.65 -6.67 -18.41
CA GLU A 13 -3.66 -7.06 -17.40
C GLU A 13 -2.63 -8.07 -17.93
N ASP A 14 -3.08 -9.09 -18.67
CA ASP A 14 -2.21 -10.22 -19.07
C ASP A 14 -1.51 -10.00 -20.41
N CYS A 15 -2.15 -9.30 -21.35
CA CYS A 15 -1.68 -9.12 -22.73
C CYS A 15 -2.04 -7.72 -23.28
N PRO A 16 -1.64 -6.63 -22.62
CA PRO A 16 -2.00 -5.28 -23.04
C PRO A 16 -1.55 -4.97 -24.47
N GLU A 17 -0.45 -5.57 -24.94
CA GLU A 17 0.13 -5.39 -26.27
C GLU A 17 -0.91 -5.68 -27.37
N VAL A 18 -1.72 -6.72 -27.21
CA VAL A 18 -2.75 -7.13 -28.18
C VAL A 18 -3.79 -6.02 -28.42
N MET A 19 -4.03 -5.15 -27.43
CA MET A 19 -4.97 -4.05 -27.57
C MET A 19 -4.35 -2.83 -28.27
N VAL A 20 -3.02 -2.69 -28.22
CA VAL A 20 -2.28 -1.56 -28.79
C VAL A 20 -1.72 -1.88 -30.18
N GLU A 21 -1.42 -3.14 -30.45
CA GLU A 21 -0.88 -3.62 -31.71
C GLU A 21 -1.99 -3.74 -32.78
N ALA A 22 -1.57 -3.58 -34.03
CA ALA A 22 -2.47 -3.61 -35.18
C ALA A 22 -2.38 -4.95 -35.90
N GLU A 23 -3.33 -5.86 -35.66
CA GLU A 23 -3.40 -7.13 -36.40
C GLU A 23 -4.49 -7.17 -37.50
N GLY A 24 -5.18 -6.05 -37.77
CA GLY A 24 -6.27 -6.03 -38.76
C GLY A 24 -6.57 -4.67 -39.44
N ALA A 25 -7.51 -4.69 -40.38
CA ALA A 25 -7.86 -3.55 -41.25
C ALA A 25 -8.53 -2.35 -40.53
N GLY A 26 -8.84 -2.48 -39.23
CA GLY A 26 -9.55 -1.48 -38.42
C GLY A 26 -8.65 -0.64 -37.49
N GLY A 27 -7.33 -0.87 -37.49
CA GLY A 27 -6.40 -0.25 -36.53
C GLY A 27 -6.41 -0.93 -35.15
N PRO A 28 -5.67 -0.39 -34.16
CA PRO A 28 -5.58 -0.96 -32.82
C PRO A 28 -6.95 -1.06 -32.12
N PRO A 29 -7.32 -2.21 -31.52
CA PRO A 29 -8.57 -2.37 -30.80
C PRO A 29 -8.82 -1.30 -29.72
N LEU A 30 -7.76 -0.87 -29.03
CA LEU A 30 -7.82 0.16 -27.99
C LEU A 30 -8.39 1.49 -28.52
N ALA A 31 -8.10 1.86 -29.77
CA ALA A 31 -8.58 3.10 -30.36
C ALA A 31 -10.12 3.15 -30.48
N ALA A 32 -10.77 2.01 -30.72
CA ALA A 32 -12.22 1.92 -30.78
C ALA A 32 -12.85 1.82 -29.38
N LEU A 33 -12.12 1.23 -28.41
CA LEU A 33 -12.63 0.99 -27.06
C LEU A 33 -12.55 2.22 -26.15
N LEU A 34 -11.49 3.02 -26.24
CA LEU A 34 -11.25 4.15 -25.33
C LEU A 34 -12.43 5.14 -25.23
N PRO A 35 -13.04 5.63 -26.33
CA PRO A 35 -14.18 6.54 -26.23
C PRO A 35 -15.36 5.91 -25.49
N VAL A 36 -15.58 4.62 -25.69
CA VAL A 36 -16.67 3.88 -25.05
C VAL A 36 -16.38 3.70 -23.55
N LEU A 37 -15.17 3.27 -23.19
CA LEU A 37 -14.75 3.09 -21.80
C LEU A 37 -14.82 4.40 -21.01
N LEU A 38 -14.42 5.53 -21.62
CA LEU A 38 -14.52 6.84 -20.99
C LEU A 38 -15.96 7.26 -20.70
N GLU A 39 -16.93 6.89 -21.55
CA GLU A 39 -18.35 7.13 -21.26
C GLU A 39 -18.87 6.24 -20.12
N TYR A 40 -18.33 5.02 -19.97
CA TYR A 40 -18.68 4.15 -18.84
C TYR A 40 -18.25 4.71 -17.48
N LEU A 41 -17.26 5.61 -17.42
CA LEU A 41 -16.90 6.33 -16.19
C LEU A 41 -18.07 7.19 -15.65
N LYS A 42 -19.03 7.57 -16.50
CA LYS A 42 -20.21 8.36 -16.11
C LYS A 42 -21.45 7.50 -15.86
N CYS A 43 -21.33 6.17 -16.00
CA CYS A 43 -22.47 5.27 -15.89
C CYS A 43 -23.03 5.27 -14.45
N PRO A 44 -24.37 5.21 -14.25
CA PRO A 44 -24.95 5.12 -12.91
C PRO A 44 -24.52 3.87 -12.13
N VAL A 45 -24.09 2.80 -12.82
CA VAL A 45 -23.72 1.52 -12.19
C VAL A 45 -22.25 1.55 -11.73
N ALA A 46 -22.01 1.49 -10.42
CA ALA A 46 -20.67 1.57 -9.82
C ALA A 46 -19.71 0.47 -10.29
N GLU A 47 -20.21 -0.76 -10.46
CA GLU A 47 -19.43 -1.88 -11.01
C GLU A 47 -18.88 -1.59 -12.41
N GLN A 48 -19.65 -0.91 -13.26
CA GLN A 48 -19.20 -0.56 -14.61
C GLN A 48 -18.18 0.58 -14.59
N ARG A 49 -18.31 1.54 -13.65
CA ARG A 49 -17.30 2.58 -13.44
C ARG A 49 -15.97 1.97 -13.00
N ARG A 50 -16.00 1.06 -12.01
CA ARG A 50 -14.83 0.32 -11.53
C ARG A 50 -14.16 -0.46 -12.67
N ALA A 51 -14.95 -1.24 -13.41
CA ALA A 51 -14.42 -2.03 -14.52
C ALA A 51 -13.81 -1.16 -15.63
N ALA A 52 -14.43 -0.02 -15.96
CA ALA A 52 -13.86 0.90 -16.93
C ALA A 52 -12.53 1.52 -16.46
N LEU A 53 -12.41 1.86 -15.17
CA LEU A 53 -11.13 2.32 -14.59
C LEU A 53 -10.06 1.23 -14.69
N ASP A 54 -10.39 -0.01 -14.32
CA ASP A 54 -9.46 -1.15 -14.39
C ASP A 54 -8.96 -1.41 -15.82
N VAL A 55 -9.85 -1.35 -16.81
CA VAL A 55 -9.44 -1.55 -18.23
C VAL A 55 -8.57 -0.40 -18.74
N ILE A 56 -8.87 0.86 -18.39
CA ILE A 56 -8.11 2.01 -18.93
C ILE A 56 -6.72 2.13 -18.26
N LEU A 57 -6.60 1.78 -16.99
CA LEU A 57 -5.42 2.08 -16.17
C LEU A 57 -4.09 1.58 -16.78
N PRO A 58 -3.93 0.32 -17.20
CA PRO A 58 -2.66 -0.17 -17.78
C PRO A 58 -2.20 0.70 -18.97
N PHE A 59 -3.13 1.06 -19.86
CA PHE A 59 -2.82 1.90 -21.03
C PHE A 59 -2.46 3.35 -20.68
N ALA A 60 -2.84 3.84 -19.51
CA ALA A 60 -2.49 5.18 -19.04
C ALA A 60 -1.09 5.24 -18.40
N VAL A 61 -0.63 4.13 -17.79
CA VAL A 61 0.53 4.14 -16.88
C VAL A 61 1.69 3.25 -17.34
N GLU A 62 1.41 2.18 -18.08
CA GLU A 62 2.43 1.19 -18.43
C GLU A 62 3.17 1.52 -19.74
N ASN A 63 4.45 1.16 -19.80
CA ASN A 63 5.28 1.31 -20.99
C ASN A 63 5.13 0.07 -21.90
N ILE A 64 3.94 -0.10 -22.48
CA ILE A 64 3.57 -1.31 -23.24
C ILE A 64 4.41 -1.48 -24.52
N MET A 65 4.86 -0.38 -25.14
CA MET A 65 5.60 -0.43 -26.43
C MET A 65 7.12 -0.32 -26.30
N GLY A 66 7.69 -0.56 -25.12
CA GLY A 66 9.15 -0.61 -24.90
C GLY A 66 9.89 0.74 -24.97
N GLU A 67 9.23 1.82 -25.38
CA GLU A 67 9.74 3.18 -25.24
C GLU A 67 9.52 3.67 -23.81
N GLU A 68 10.63 3.88 -23.11
CA GLU A 68 10.66 4.43 -21.75
C GLU A 68 10.02 5.82 -21.79
N LYS A 69 8.78 5.94 -21.28
CA LYS A 69 7.92 7.16 -21.25
C LYS A 69 6.95 7.38 -22.42
N ALA A 70 6.66 6.40 -23.28
CA ALA A 70 5.56 6.58 -24.26
C ALA A 70 4.23 6.00 -23.74
N VAL A 71 3.18 6.82 -23.72
CA VAL A 71 1.79 6.34 -23.62
C VAL A 71 1.42 5.73 -24.98
N PRO A 72 0.70 4.60 -25.04
CA PRO A 72 0.15 4.05 -26.29
C PRO A 72 -0.45 5.13 -27.20
N PRO A 73 -0.15 5.15 -28.52
CA PRO A 73 -0.64 6.19 -29.43
C PRO A 73 -2.16 6.40 -29.39
N PRO A 74 -3.01 5.35 -29.25
CA PRO A 74 -4.45 5.53 -29.09
C PRO A 74 -4.85 6.27 -27.81
N MET A 75 -4.07 6.17 -26.74
CA MET A 75 -4.39 6.76 -25.44
C MET A 75 -4.00 8.24 -25.33
N VAL A 76 -2.99 8.70 -26.08
CA VAL A 76 -2.54 10.10 -26.10
C VAL A 76 -3.69 11.13 -26.23
N PRO A 77 -4.61 11.06 -27.22
CA PRO A 77 -5.71 12.03 -27.34
C PRO A 77 -6.78 11.90 -26.25
N HIS A 78 -6.77 10.80 -25.50
CA HIS A 78 -7.76 10.47 -24.48
C HIS A 78 -7.26 10.70 -23.05
N MET A 79 -5.97 11.02 -22.87
CA MET A 79 -5.37 11.18 -21.55
C MET A 79 -6.04 12.28 -20.71
N GLU A 80 -6.29 13.46 -21.29
CA GLU A 80 -6.96 14.55 -20.57
C GLU A 80 -8.39 14.19 -20.15
N HIS A 81 -9.10 13.42 -21.00
CA HIS A 81 -10.45 12.95 -20.70
C HIS A 81 -10.45 11.92 -19.55
N TYR A 82 -9.44 11.05 -19.52
CA TYR A 82 -9.26 10.10 -18.43
C TYR A 82 -8.94 10.81 -17.10
N LEU A 83 -8.02 11.78 -17.10
CA LEU A 83 -7.69 12.59 -15.91
C LEU A 83 -8.92 13.37 -15.40
N ALA A 84 -9.71 13.96 -16.31
CA ALA A 84 -10.97 14.61 -15.95
C ALA A 84 -11.98 13.62 -15.36
N GLY A 85 -12.03 12.39 -15.89
CA GLY A 85 -12.83 11.29 -15.37
C GLY A 85 -12.43 10.91 -13.94
N LEU A 86 -11.13 10.73 -13.67
CA LEU A 86 -10.61 10.47 -12.33
C LEU A 86 -10.99 11.60 -11.36
N GLY A 87 -10.83 12.86 -11.79
CA GLY A 87 -11.24 14.03 -11.00
C GLY A 87 -12.72 14.01 -10.64
N ALA A 88 -13.60 13.69 -11.59
CA ALA A 88 -15.04 13.60 -11.35
C ALA A 88 -15.40 12.44 -10.39
N LEU A 89 -14.67 11.33 -10.46
CA LEU A 89 -14.90 10.14 -9.64
C LEU A 89 -14.23 10.18 -8.25
N SER A 90 -13.39 11.19 -7.97
CA SER A 90 -12.77 11.38 -6.65
C SER A 90 -13.77 11.48 -5.49
N THR A 91 -14.99 11.94 -5.78
CA THR A 91 -16.09 12.09 -4.80
C THR A 91 -17.22 11.10 -5.01
N ASP A 92 -16.98 10.02 -5.77
CA ASP A 92 -17.98 9.00 -6.07
C ASP A 92 -18.57 8.42 -4.77
N PRO A 93 -19.89 8.17 -4.68
CA PRO A 93 -20.49 7.59 -3.49
C PRO A 93 -19.98 6.17 -3.19
N ASP A 94 -19.60 5.40 -4.22
CA ASP A 94 -19.12 4.03 -4.07
C ASP A 94 -17.64 4.02 -3.62
N PRO A 95 -17.31 3.40 -2.47
CA PRO A 95 -15.92 3.34 -2.00
C PRO A 95 -15.03 2.55 -2.94
N GLY A 96 -15.54 1.50 -3.59
CA GLY A 96 -14.74 0.73 -4.54
C GLY A 96 -14.36 1.56 -5.78
N VAL A 97 -15.19 2.51 -6.22
CA VAL A 97 -14.79 3.46 -7.28
C VAL A 97 -13.68 4.38 -6.79
N ARG A 98 -13.81 4.94 -5.57
CA ARG A 98 -12.79 5.83 -4.99
C ARG A 98 -11.44 5.12 -4.79
N GLU A 99 -11.47 3.86 -4.36
CA GLU A 99 -10.29 2.99 -4.27
C GLU A 99 -9.55 2.93 -5.62
N LYS A 100 -10.27 2.62 -6.70
CA LYS A 100 -9.68 2.58 -8.06
C LYS A 100 -9.12 3.93 -8.50
N VAL A 101 -9.75 5.04 -8.10
CA VAL A 101 -9.25 6.39 -8.38
C VAL A 101 -7.94 6.65 -7.61
N CYS A 102 -7.86 6.29 -6.34
CA CYS A 102 -6.63 6.40 -5.54
C CYS A 102 -5.50 5.59 -6.20
N LYS A 103 -5.75 4.30 -6.49
CA LYS A 103 -4.80 3.42 -7.17
C LYS A 103 -4.30 4.00 -8.49
N ALA A 104 -5.21 4.54 -9.31
CA ALA A 104 -4.86 5.16 -10.58
C ALA A 104 -3.94 6.37 -10.42
N ILE A 105 -4.22 7.24 -9.45
CA ILE A 105 -3.39 8.43 -9.17
C ILE A 105 -2.00 8.01 -8.65
N VAL A 106 -1.90 7.01 -7.77
CA VAL A 106 -0.61 6.50 -7.27
C VAL A 106 0.22 5.93 -8.43
N ARG A 107 -0.40 5.15 -9.32
CA ARG A 107 0.28 4.61 -10.51
C ARG A 107 0.74 5.73 -11.45
N LEU A 108 -0.10 6.73 -11.69
CA LEU A 108 0.25 7.91 -12.49
C LEU A 108 1.40 8.70 -11.85
N LEU A 109 1.43 8.83 -10.52
CA LEU A 109 2.51 9.53 -9.82
C LEU A 109 3.87 8.89 -10.09
N VAL A 110 3.95 7.55 -10.06
CA VAL A 110 5.24 6.87 -10.22
C VAL A 110 5.69 6.82 -11.69
N THR A 111 4.75 6.79 -12.63
CA THR A 111 5.04 6.53 -14.05
C THR A 111 4.94 7.76 -14.96
N ARG A 112 4.13 8.75 -14.58
CA ARG A 112 3.61 9.82 -15.45
C ARG A 112 3.52 11.17 -14.71
N THR A 113 4.60 11.58 -14.04
CA THR A 113 4.61 12.81 -13.24
C THR A 113 4.24 14.07 -14.03
N GLU A 114 4.48 14.09 -15.34
CA GLU A 114 4.13 15.19 -16.24
C GLU A 114 2.62 15.52 -16.25
N TYR A 115 1.76 14.52 -16.01
CA TYR A 115 0.31 14.70 -15.92
C TYR A 115 -0.17 14.97 -14.49
N VAL A 116 0.65 14.64 -13.49
CA VAL A 116 0.32 14.76 -12.06
C VAL A 116 0.75 16.13 -11.52
N GLU A 117 1.92 16.62 -11.92
CA GLU A 117 2.51 17.88 -11.47
C GLU A 117 1.54 19.09 -11.52
N PRO A 118 0.75 19.30 -12.61
CA PRO A 118 -0.16 20.44 -12.69
C PRO A 118 -1.26 20.43 -11.62
N HIS A 119 -1.59 19.25 -11.09
CA HIS A 119 -2.72 19.01 -10.19
C HIS A 119 -2.31 18.71 -8.75
N MET A 120 -1.01 18.75 -8.42
CA MET A 120 -0.49 18.31 -7.12
C MET A 120 -1.21 18.89 -5.90
N SER A 121 -1.54 20.19 -5.92
CA SER A 121 -2.22 20.82 -4.77
C SER A 121 -3.57 20.17 -4.47
N SER A 122 -4.37 19.90 -5.52
CA SER A 122 -5.66 19.23 -5.40
C SER A 122 -5.49 17.74 -5.06
N LEU A 123 -4.49 17.08 -5.64
CA LEU A 123 -4.21 15.66 -5.39
C LEU A 123 -3.73 15.41 -3.96
N VAL A 124 -2.83 16.23 -3.43
CA VAL A 124 -2.36 16.13 -2.04
C VAL A 124 -3.52 16.32 -1.07
N THR A 125 -4.39 17.31 -1.33
CA THR A 125 -5.60 17.53 -0.52
C THR A 125 -6.53 16.32 -0.56
N PHE A 126 -6.78 15.77 -1.75
CA PHE A 126 -7.64 14.60 -1.95
C PHE A 126 -7.06 13.34 -1.29
N MET A 127 -5.77 13.07 -1.47
CA MET A 127 -5.08 11.92 -0.89
C MET A 127 -5.02 12.00 0.63
N LEU A 128 -4.80 13.19 1.19
CA LEU A 128 -4.84 13.41 2.64
C LEU A 128 -6.22 13.10 3.20
N GLN A 129 -7.27 13.63 2.57
CA GLN A 129 -8.65 13.36 2.96
C GLN A 129 -9.01 11.87 2.86
N SER A 130 -8.57 11.21 1.79
CA SER A 130 -8.83 9.79 1.56
C SER A 130 -8.06 8.89 2.53
N THR A 131 -6.81 9.23 2.85
CA THR A 131 -5.99 8.55 3.88
C THR A 131 -6.61 8.71 5.27
N ALA A 132 -7.28 9.83 5.52
CA ALA A 132 -7.97 10.12 6.78
C ALA A 132 -9.39 9.52 6.88
N ASP A 133 -9.94 8.92 5.81
CA ASP A 133 -11.31 8.38 5.77
C ASP A 133 -11.45 7.04 6.51
N MET A 134 -10.82 6.92 7.69
CA MET A 134 -10.95 5.80 8.63
C MET A 134 -12.30 5.82 9.38
N ALA A 135 -12.93 6.98 9.48
CA ALA A 135 -14.13 7.19 10.28
C ALA A 135 -15.39 6.48 9.74
N ARG A 136 -15.33 5.91 8.52
CA ARG A 136 -16.42 5.18 7.90
C ARG A 136 -16.18 3.68 7.95
N CYS A 137 -16.05 3.15 9.17
CA CYS A 137 -15.91 1.72 9.48
C CYS A 137 -17.03 0.88 8.83
N SER A 138 -16.76 0.50 7.59
CA SER A 138 -17.22 -0.67 6.87
C SER A 138 -15.97 -1.14 6.14
N SER A 139 -15.75 -2.45 6.05
CA SER A 139 -14.55 -3.07 5.46
C SER A 139 -14.15 -2.48 4.09
N SER A 140 -15.11 -1.97 3.32
CA SER A 140 -14.87 -1.34 2.01
C SER A 140 -14.20 0.05 2.06
N SER A 141 -14.38 0.85 3.12
CA SER A 141 -13.75 2.18 3.23
C SER A 141 -12.28 2.11 3.65
N SER A 142 -11.90 1.03 4.35
CA SER A 142 -10.51 0.76 4.72
C SER A 142 -9.61 0.60 3.49
N SER A 143 -10.16 0.02 2.42
CA SER A 143 -9.47 -0.17 1.13
C SER A 143 -9.08 1.17 0.49
N VAL A 144 -9.99 2.15 0.51
CA VAL A 144 -9.73 3.51 -0.01
C VAL A 144 -8.60 4.18 0.76
N ALA A 145 -8.63 4.10 2.09
CA ALA A 145 -7.61 4.71 2.93
C ALA A 145 -6.24 4.08 2.68
N LEU A 146 -6.18 2.76 2.49
CA LEU A 146 -4.95 2.04 2.14
C LEU A 146 -4.38 2.50 0.80
N GLU A 147 -5.18 2.46 -0.28
CA GLU A 147 -4.74 2.89 -1.61
C GLU A 147 -4.35 4.37 -1.64
N ALA A 148 -5.03 5.23 -0.88
CA ALA A 148 -4.64 6.63 -0.73
C ALA A 148 -3.32 6.78 0.05
N CYS A 149 -3.11 5.96 1.08
CA CYS A 149 -1.89 5.99 1.88
C CYS A 149 -0.65 5.60 1.07
N GLU A 150 -0.80 4.75 0.04
CA GLU A 150 0.32 4.38 -0.85
C GLU A 150 0.90 5.56 -1.63
N PHE A 151 0.15 6.67 -1.76
CA PHE A 151 0.63 7.88 -2.39
C PHE A 151 1.88 8.44 -1.72
N TRP A 152 1.93 8.45 -0.38
CA TRP A 152 3.00 9.09 0.38
C TRP A 152 4.37 8.43 0.22
N PRO A 153 4.52 7.10 0.40
CA PRO A 153 5.80 6.45 0.16
C PRO A 153 6.14 6.45 -1.34
N ALA A 154 5.15 6.27 -2.23
CA ALA A 154 5.37 6.36 -3.67
C ALA A 154 5.93 7.72 -4.10
N PHE A 155 5.43 8.80 -3.50
CA PHE A 155 5.94 10.16 -3.68
C PHE A 155 7.39 10.29 -3.20
N SER A 156 7.68 9.85 -1.97
CA SER A 156 9.02 9.94 -1.38
C SER A 156 10.10 9.17 -2.15
N TYR A 157 9.71 8.10 -2.87
CA TYR A 157 10.63 7.31 -3.69
C TYR A 157 10.76 7.81 -5.14
N LEU A 158 10.12 8.92 -5.50
CA LEU A 158 10.35 9.54 -6.81
C LEU A 158 11.80 9.98 -6.92
N SER A 159 12.42 9.70 -8.07
CA SER A 159 13.77 10.17 -8.37
C SER A 159 13.78 11.69 -8.59
N GLU A 160 14.94 12.30 -8.37
CA GLU A 160 15.14 13.76 -8.50
C GLU A 160 14.74 14.32 -9.88
N ASP A 161 14.83 13.52 -10.95
CA ASP A 161 14.42 13.92 -12.31
C ASP A 161 12.89 13.96 -12.50
N ARG A 162 12.14 13.23 -11.66
CA ARG A 162 10.67 13.15 -11.74
C ARG A 162 9.96 14.01 -10.70
N CYS A 163 10.62 14.28 -9.57
CA CYS A 163 10.05 15.06 -8.48
C CYS A 163 10.45 16.54 -8.58
N THR A 164 9.52 17.40 -8.97
CA THR A 164 9.82 18.83 -9.09
C THR A 164 9.75 19.54 -7.72
N PRO A 165 10.49 20.65 -7.51
CA PRO A 165 10.46 21.37 -6.24
C PRO A 165 9.07 21.83 -5.82
N LYS A 166 8.20 22.14 -6.78
CA LYS A 166 6.80 22.51 -6.53
C LYS A 166 6.01 21.34 -5.94
N MET A 167 6.25 20.11 -6.43
CA MET A 167 5.60 18.92 -5.89
C MET A 167 6.02 18.68 -4.44
N MET A 168 7.32 18.82 -4.14
CA MET A 168 7.86 18.72 -2.78
C MET A 168 7.22 19.74 -1.84
N GLU A 169 7.08 21.00 -2.27
CA GLU A 169 6.49 22.07 -1.48
C GLU A 169 5.02 21.79 -1.13
N GLU A 170 4.23 21.24 -2.05
CA GLU A 170 2.82 20.91 -1.80
C GLU A 170 2.65 19.79 -0.78
N VAL A 171 3.51 18.76 -0.82
CA VAL A 171 3.50 17.69 0.19
C VAL A 171 4.04 18.18 1.53
N GLU A 172 5.07 19.04 1.55
CA GLU A 172 5.60 19.65 2.79
C GLU A 172 4.52 20.43 3.55
N LYS A 173 3.70 21.23 2.83
CA LYS A 173 2.55 21.96 3.40
C LYS A 173 1.52 21.04 4.06
N ALA A 174 1.39 19.80 3.58
CA ALA A 174 0.43 18.84 4.09
C ALA A 174 0.94 18.06 5.31
N LEU A 175 2.26 17.97 5.53
CA LEU A 175 2.88 17.21 6.63
C LEU A 175 2.24 17.48 8.01
N PRO A 176 1.95 18.74 8.42
CA PRO A 176 1.35 18.99 9.74
C PRO A 176 -0.02 18.36 9.94
N SER A 177 -0.78 18.16 8.86
CA SER A 177 -2.10 17.51 8.90
C SER A 177 -2.01 16.01 8.62
N LEU A 178 -1.03 15.58 7.81
CA LEU A 178 -0.83 14.18 7.45
C LEU A 178 -0.27 13.35 8.60
N ILE A 179 0.71 13.87 9.34
CA ILE A 179 1.41 13.10 10.40
C ILE A 179 0.45 12.59 11.49
N PRO A 180 -0.49 13.40 12.02
CA PRO A 180 -1.50 12.90 12.96
C PRO A 180 -2.38 11.79 12.37
N VAL A 181 -2.71 11.88 11.08
CA VAL A 181 -3.50 10.85 10.38
C VAL A 181 -2.72 9.55 10.28
N LEU A 182 -1.44 9.60 9.88
CA LEU A 182 -0.59 8.42 9.81
C LEU A 182 -0.43 7.76 11.17
N LEU A 183 -0.23 8.54 12.24
CA LEU A 183 -0.16 8.02 13.61
C LEU A 183 -1.46 7.32 14.04
N ASN A 184 -2.61 7.93 13.76
CA ASN A 184 -3.90 7.31 14.07
C ASN A 184 -4.10 6.00 13.28
N ASN A 185 -3.69 5.98 12.02
CA ASN A 185 -3.77 4.80 11.16
C ASN A 185 -2.78 3.69 11.56
N MET A 186 -1.74 4.01 12.33
CA MET A 186 -0.85 3.02 12.91
C MET A 186 -1.48 2.30 14.10
N VAL A 187 -2.51 2.82 14.75
CA VAL A 187 -3.17 2.11 15.87
C VAL A 187 -3.91 0.87 15.34
N TYR A 188 -3.75 -0.28 16.01
CA TYR A 188 -4.47 -1.49 15.63
C TYR A 188 -5.99 -1.28 15.66
N THR A 189 -6.70 -1.93 14.73
CA THR A 189 -8.16 -2.01 14.75
C THR A 189 -8.63 -2.82 15.96
N GLN A 190 -9.87 -2.59 16.41
CA GLN A 190 -10.42 -3.33 17.56
C GLN A 190 -10.43 -4.84 17.32
N ASP A 191 -10.77 -5.28 16.09
CA ASP A 191 -10.77 -6.70 15.75
C ASP A 191 -9.37 -7.30 15.88
N LYS A 192 -8.34 -6.62 15.37
CA LYS A 192 -6.96 -7.09 15.49
C LYS A 192 -6.46 -7.06 16.93
N ILE A 193 -6.91 -6.09 17.73
CA ILE A 193 -6.60 -6.04 19.16
C ILE A 193 -7.15 -7.27 19.88
N VAL A 194 -8.41 -7.64 19.63
CA VAL A 194 -9.04 -8.81 20.26
C VAL A 194 -8.27 -10.09 19.89
N GLU A 195 -7.96 -10.26 18.60
CA GLU A 195 -7.17 -11.39 18.10
C GLU A 195 -5.81 -11.49 18.81
N LEU A 196 -5.05 -10.40 18.85
CA LEU A 196 -3.73 -10.35 19.52
C LEU A 196 -3.82 -10.64 21.03
N MET A 197 -4.93 -10.25 21.68
CA MET A 197 -5.14 -10.54 23.10
C MET A 197 -5.43 -12.02 23.34
N GLU A 198 -6.25 -12.65 22.51
CA GLU A 198 -6.56 -14.08 22.57
C GLU A 198 -5.30 -14.92 22.33
N GLU A 199 -4.49 -14.56 21.35
CA GLU A 199 -3.20 -15.20 21.07
C GLU A 199 -2.24 -15.11 22.27
N ASN A 200 -2.12 -13.93 22.88
CA ASN A 200 -1.28 -13.73 24.06
C ASN A 200 -1.74 -14.58 25.25
N GLU A 201 -3.05 -14.73 25.44
CA GLU A 201 -3.60 -15.60 26.48
C GLU A 201 -3.29 -17.08 26.20
N LEU A 202 -3.48 -17.53 24.96
CA LEU A 202 -3.15 -18.90 24.55
C LEU A 202 -1.67 -19.21 24.76
N GLN A 203 -0.77 -18.28 24.40
CA GLN A 203 0.67 -18.43 24.64
C GLN A 203 1.01 -18.50 26.13
N ARG A 204 0.33 -17.72 26.98
CA ARG A 204 0.50 -17.80 28.46
C ARG A 204 0.06 -19.17 28.99
N GLN A 205 -1.07 -19.69 28.52
CA GLN A 205 -1.55 -21.01 28.91
C GLN A 205 -0.60 -22.13 28.45
N ARG A 206 -0.03 -22.01 27.24
CA ARG A 206 1.01 -22.94 26.75
C ARG A 206 2.25 -22.92 27.65
N ARG A 207 2.75 -21.72 28.00
CA ARG A 207 3.89 -21.56 28.92
C ARG A 207 3.63 -22.18 30.31
N GLN A 208 2.45 -21.93 30.89
CA GLN A 208 2.08 -22.52 32.19
C GLN A 208 2.01 -24.05 32.16
N LYS A 209 1.48 -24.66 31.09
CA LYS A 209 1.46 -26.11 30.93
C LYS A 209 2.86 -26.73 30.86
N ILE A 210 3.83 -26.04 30.26
CA ILE A 210 5.23 -26.46 30.19
C ILE A 210 5.88 -26.39 31.59
N GLU A 211 5.59 -25.34 32.36
CA GLU A 211 6.13 -25.17 33.72
C GLU A 211 5.53 -26.16 34.74
N GLU A 212 4.25 -26.55 34.60
CA GLU A 212 3.55 -27.45 35.52
C GLU A 212 3.72 -28.95 35.17
N GLY A 213 4.14 -29.30 33.94
CA GLY A 213 4.30 -30.67 33.45
C GLY A 213 5.72 -30.96 32.96
N GLY A 214 6.60 -31.41 33.86
CA GLY A 214 8.03 -31.62 33.58
C GLY A 214 8.35 -32.48 32.35
N ALA A 215 8.99 -31.83 31.37
CA ALA A 215 9.86 -32.32 30.30
C ALA A 215 9.41 -33.56 29.48
N GLN A 216 9.03 -33.31 28.23
CA GLN A 216 9.50 -34.14 27.12
C GLN A 216 9.72 -33.27 25.87
N THR A 217 11.00 -33.06 25.56
CA THR A 217 11.57 -32.67 24.25
C THR A 217 10.87 -31.56 23.48
N ALA A 218 11.09 -30.31 23.89
CA ALA A 218 11.08 -29.19 22.95
C ALA A 218 12.45 -28.54 23.01
N THR A 219 13.18 -28.65 21.91
CA THR A 219 14.49 -28.06 21.65
C THR A 219 14.49 -26.59 22.05
N ILE A 220 15.32 -26.24 23.03
CA ILE A 220 15.53 -24.90 23.57
C ILE A 220 15.89 -23.96 22.41
N SER A 221 14.89 -23.23 21.90
CA SER A 221 15.06 -22.19 20.87
C SER A 221 14.09 -21.01 21.04
N ASP A 222 13.38 -20.90 22.16
CA ASP A 222 12.25 -19.95 22.30
C ASP A 222 12.54 -18.77 23.25
N ASP A 223 13.78 -18.62 23.73
CA ASP A 223 14.25 -17.45 24.49
C ASP A 223 14.90 -16.39 23.57
N GLN A 224 14.34 -16.15 22.38
CA GLN A 224 14.66 -14.91 21.66
C GLN A 224 13.56 -13.89 21.92
N PRO A 225 13.87 -12.67 22.41
CA PRO A 225 12.91 -11.58 22.29
C PRO A 225 12.53 -11.47 20.82
N VAL A 226 11.22 -11.55 20.53
CA VAL A 226 10.66 -11.43 19.19
C VAL A 226 10.91 -10.01 18.68
N PHE A 227 12.13 -9.76 18.23
CA PHE A 227 12.44 -8.62 17.40
C PHE A 227 12.06 -9.00 15.98
N HIS A 228 11.16 -8.23 15.38
CA HIS A 228 10.82 -8.31 13.96
C HIS A 228 12.09 -8.48 13.11
N ARG A 229 12.28 -9.66 12.54
CA ARG A 229 13.27 -9.88 11.50
C ARG A 229 12.57 -9.76 10.15
N SER A 230 12.72 -8.60 9.51
CA SER A 230 12.48 -8.52 8.07
C SER A 230 13.53 -9.40 7.38
N ARG A 231 13.10 -10.48 6.72
CA ARG A 231 13.99 -11.26 5.87
C ARG A 231 14.35 -10.41 4.67
N SER A 232 15.57 -9.86 4.66
CA SER A 232 16.20 -9.35 3.46
C SER A 232 16.43 -10.51 2.49
N ARG A 233 15.91 -10.32 1.27
CA ARG A 233 15.94 -11.29 0.18
C ARG A 233 17.38 -11.47 -0.34
N ALA A 234 18.14 -12.36 0.29
CA ALA A 234 19.43 -12.81 -0.22
C ALA A 234 19.20 -13.76 -1.40
N THR A 235 19.37 -13.26 -2.61
CA THR A 235 19.47 -14.05 -3.84
C THR A 235 20.73 -14.91 -3.81
N SER A 236 20.58 -16.18 -3.44
CA SER A 236 21.60 -17.20 -3.65
C SER A 236 21.57 -17.65 -5.11
N LYS A 237 22.58 -17.23 -5.88
CA LYS A 237 22.88 -17.77 -7.20
C LYS A 237 23.61 -19.10 -7.06
N THR A 238 23.02 -20.12 -7.66
CA THR A 238 23.57 -21.44 -7.98
C THR A 238 24.89 -21.37 -8.77
N THR A 239 25.88 -22.20 -8.43
CA THR A 239 26.65 -23.03 -9.40
C THR A 239 27.45 -24.16 -8.72
N THR A 240 27.05 -25.40 -9.05
CA THR A 240 27.85 -26.60 -9.40
C THR A 240 28.89 -27.18 -8.42
N ALA A 241 28.66 -28.40 -7.92
CA ALA A 241 29.23 -29.68 -8.45
C ALA A 241 29.41 -30.76 -7.34
N ASP A 242 28.97 -31.98 -7.68
CA ASP A 242 29.54 -33.30 -7.32
C ASP A 242 29.29 -34.00 -5.95
N LEU A 243 28.52 -35.10 -6.07
CA LEU A 243 28.71 -36.48 -5.56
C LEU A 243 28.10 -36.98 -4.23
N ASP A 244 27.34 -38.08 -4.42
CA ASP A 244 27.18 -39.33 -3.65
C ASP A 244 26.27 -39.47 -2.39
N GLU A 245 25.17 -40.19 -2.64
CA GLU A 245 24.67 -41.43 -2.00
C GLU A 245 24.18 -41.50 -0.52
N ASP A 246 22.96 -42.04 -0.39
CA ASP A 246 22.39 -42.90 0.67
C ASP A 246 21.46 -42.31 1.77
N GLY A 247 20.18 -42.72 1.69
CA GLY A 247 19.47 -43.38 2.79
C GLY A 247 18.69 -42.54 3.82
N GLY A 248 17.36 -42.60 3.76
CA GLY A 248 16.49 -42.50 4.95
C GLY A 248 15.15 -41.77 4.77
N ASP A 249 14.05 -42.52 4.73
CA ASP A 249 12.68 -42.05 4.97
C ASP A 249 12.60 -41.26 6.28
N ILE A 250 12.08 -40.03 6.22
CA ILE A 250 11.23 -39.44 7.26
C ILE A 250 10.21 -38.54 6.53
N ASP A 251 9.05 -39.12 6.19
CA ASP A 251 7.80 -38.36 6.11
C ASP A 251 7.49 -37.91 7.54
N ASP A 252 7.94 -36.70 7.90
CA ASP A 252 7.32 -35.94 8.99
C ASP A 252 6.57 -34.80 8.31
N ASP A 253 5.27 -35.04 8.09
CA ASP A 253 4.24 -34.03 7.89
C ASP A 253 4.19 -33.12 9.13
N ASP A 254 5.16 -32.22 9.30
CA ASP A 254 5.05 -31.04 10.15
C ASP A 254 4.38 -29.90 9.34
N ASP A 255 3.16 -30.17 8.88
CA ASP A 255 2.25 -29.22 8.22
C ASP A 255 1.39 -28.45 9.25
N ASP A 256 1.88 -28.25 10.48
CA ASP A 256 1.19 -27.49 11.55
C ASP A 256 1.75 -26.05 11.72
N ASP A 257 2.81 -25.68 10.99
CA ASP A 257 3.39 -24.32 11.04
C ASP A 257 2.72 -23.33 10.05
N ASP A 258 1.86 -23.81 9.14
CA ASP A 258 1.15 -22.96 8.18
C ASP A 258 -0.08 -22.22 8.75
N LEU A 259 -0.48 -22.53 9.99
CA LEU A 259 -1.54 -21.81 10.70
C LEU A 259 -1.10 -20.45 11.27
N PHE A 260 0.21 -20.17 11.34
CA PHE A 260 0.76 -18.97 11.99
C PHE A 260 1.45 -17.98 11.04
N SER A 261 1.39 -18.16 9.72
CA SER A 261 2.20 -17.41 8.75
C SER A 261 1.40 -16.59 7.71
N SER A 262 0.06 -16.74 7.66
CA SER A 262 -0.72 -16.09 6.60
C SER A 262 -0.91 -14.58 6.81
N ASP A 263 -1.13 -14.12 8.04
CA ASP A 263 -1.57 -12.73 8.30
C ASP A 263 -0.40 -11.72 8.35
N ASP A 264 0.80 -12.18 8.73
CA ASP A 264 2.00 -11.34 8.76
C ASP A 264 2.43 -10.83 7.37
N ASN A 265 2.00 -11.49 6.31
CA ASN A 265 2.32 -11.11 4.92
C ASN A 265 1.32 -10.12 4.31
N GLU A 266 0.16 -9.86 4.94
CA GLU A 266 -0.82 -8.93 4.38
C GLU A 266 -0.36 -7.47 4.51
N TRP A 267 -0.46 -6.70 3.43
CA TRP A 267 -0.14 -5.28 3.42
C TRP A 267 -1.32 -4.46 3.96
N THR A 268 -1.16 -3.87 5.14
CA THR A 268 -2.24 -3.18 5.85
C THR A 268 -2.03 -1.67 5.90
N LEU A 269 -3.10 -0.92 6.18
CA LEU A 269 -3.02 0.53 6.35
C LEU A 269 -2.05 0.94 7.47
N ARG A 270 -1.94 0.14 8.54
CA ARG A 270 -0.95 0.34 9.61
C ARG A 270 0.47 0.25 9.08
N LYS A 271 0.79 -0.82 8.33
CA LYS A 271 2.12 -1.01 7.71
C LYS A 271 2.43 0.10 6.71
N CYS A 272 1.46 0.44 5.85
CA CYS A 272 1.61 1.52 4.87
C CYS A 272 1.79 2.89 5.54
N SER A 273 1.08 3.18 6.63
CA SER A 273 1.23 4.44 7.36
C SER A 273 2.60 4.58 8.02
N ALA A 274 3.12 3.49 8.61
CA ALA A 274 4.46 3.47 9.17
C ALA A 274 5.53 3.66 8.08
N ALA A 275 5.40 2.95 6.95
CA ALA A 275 6.28 3.11 5.80
C ALA A 275 6.21 4.52 5.19
N SER A 276 5.01 5.14 5.17
CA SER A 276 4.80 6.51 4.74
C SER A 276 5.59 7.50 5.61
N LEU A 277 5.50 7.35 6.94
CA LEU A 277 6.20 8.22 7.87
C LEU A 277 7.72 8.07 7.75
N ASP A 278 8.22 6.84 7.63
CA ASP A 278 9.64 6.54 7.40
C ASP A 278 10.13 7.23 6.11
N ALA A 279 9.48 6.94 4.98
CA ALA A 279 9.85 7.49 3.68
C ALA A 279 9.77 9.03 3.61
N LEU A 280 8.76 9.65 4.23
CA LEU A 280 8.65 11.10 4.33
C LEU A 280 9.74 11.70 5.24
N SER A 281 10.09 11.02 6.33
CA SER A 281 11.16 11.46 7.23
C SER A 281 12.52 11.48 6.55
N LEU A 282 12.81 10.49 5.69
CA LEU A 282 14.01 10.45 4.87
C LEU A 282 13.99 11.54 3.77
N ALA A 283 12.85 11.76 3.12
CA ALA A 283 12.72 12.72 2.03
C ALA A 283 12.81 14.20 2.48
N TYR A 284 12.19 14.55 3.61
CA TYR A 284 12.13 15.94 4.11
C TYR A 284 13.08 16.23 5.28
N GLY A 285 13.59 15.18 5.91
CA GLY A 285 14.44 15.25 7.08
C GLY A 285 13.68 15.63 8.37
N PRO A 286 14.39 15.57 9.52
CA PRO A 286 13.77 15.76 10.83
C PRO A 286 13.18 17.16 11.05
N ARG A 287 13.69 18.19 10.37
CA ARG A 287 13.25 19.58 10.58
C ARG A 287 11.81 19.82 10.14
N ALA A 288 11.33 19.08 9.13
CA ALA A 288 9.97 19.18 8.65
C ALA A 288 9.02 18.23 9.40
N VAL A 289 9.49 17.02 9.74
CA VAL A 289 8.65 15.96 10.31
C VAL A 289 8.53 16.03 11.84
N ILE A 290 9.61 16.34 12.57
CA ILE A 290 9.61 16.29 14.04
C ILE A 290 8.67 17.34 14.68
N PRO A 291 8.62 18.62 14.21
CA PRO A 291 7.75 19.61 14.85
C PRO A 291 6.27 19.24 14.92
N PRO A 292 5.62 18.72 13.86
CA PRO A 292 4.25 18.21 13.96
C PRO A 292 4.13 16.83 14.64
N LEU A 293 5.18 15.99 14.60
CA LEU A 293 5.15 14.66 15.19
C LEU A 293 5.23 14.69 16.73
N LEU A 294 6.12 15.52 17.29
CA LEU A 294 6.46 15.49 18.71
C LEU A 294 5.25 15.74 19.65
N PRO A 295 4.37 16.72 19.40
CA PRO A 295 3.18 16.92 20.24
C PRO A 295 2.27 15.70 20.25
N CYS A 296 2.10 15.04 19.09
CA CYS A 296 1.26 13.85 18.96
C CYS A 296 1.84 12.66 19.74
N LEU A 297 3.16 12.48 19.70
CA LEU A 297 3.84 11.43 20.48
C LEU A 297 3.72 11.69 21.99
N GLN A 298 3.88 12.94 22.43
CA GLN A 298 3.75 13.29 23.85
C GLN A 298 2.35 12.99 24.38
N GLU A 299 1.32 13.35 23.62
CA GLU A 299 -0.08 13.07 23.97
C GLU A 299 -0.36 11.56 23.98
N GLY A 300 0.04 10.85 22.93
CA GLY A 300 -0.21 9.40 22.80
C GLY A 300 0.53 8.55 23.83
N LEU A 301 1.76 8.91 24.18
CA LEU A 301 2.52 8.23 25.24
C LEU A 301 1.96 8.54 26.64
N ALA A 302 1.56 9.79 26.90
CA ALA A 302 0.95 10.17 28.18
C ALA A 302 -0.43 9.52 28.39
N ALA A 303 -1.17 9.23 27.31
CA ALA A 303 -2.45 8.53 27.36
C ALA A 303 -2.35 7.09 27.92
N SER A 304 -1.15 6.51 28.00
CA SER A 304 -0.92 5.19 28.60
C SER A 304 -0.90 5.18 30.13
N GLU A 305 -0.86 6.34 30.79
CA GLU A 305 -0.73 6.47 32.26
C GLU A 305 -2.05 6.87 32.98
N GLY A 306 -3.17 6.96 32.24
CA GLY A 306 -4.48 7.44 32.75
C GLY A 306 -5.54 6.35 32.92
N PRO A 307 -6.71 6.64 33.55
CA PRO A 307 -7.76 5.64 33.83
C PRO A 307 -8.50 5.04 32.62
N GLN A 308 -8.27 5.56 31.40
CA GLN A 308 -8.68 4.98 30.12
C GLN A 308 -7.44 4.53 29.35
N GLU A 309 -6.68 3.58 29.91
CA GLU A 309 -5.46 3.06 29.29
C GLU A 309 -5.79 2.45 27.91
N ASN A 310 -5.19 3.00 26.86
CA ASN A 310 -5.16 2.35 25.55
C ASN A 310 -3.69 2.10 25.17
N PRO A 311 -3.11 0.94 25.58
CA PRO A 311 -1.70 0.64 25.35
C PRO A 311 -1.33 0.62 23.86
N TRP A 312 -2.30 0.41 22.98
CA TRP A 312 -2.10 0.37 21.53
C TRP A 312 -1.80 1.74 20.91
N VAL A 313 -2.21 2.84 21.57
CA VAL A 313 -1.84 4.20 21.14
C VAL A 313 -0.37 4.47 21.45
N ALA A 314 0.08 4.08 22.64
CA ALA A 314 1.50 4.20 23.02
C ALA A 314 2.38 3.29 22.15
N GLU A 315 1.92 2.07 21.85
CA GLU A 315 2.59 1.17 20.92
C GLU A 315 2.73 1.79 19.52
N ALA A 316 1.68 2.39 18.96
CA ALA A 316 1.76 3.11 17.69
C ALA A 316 2.73 4.29 17.73
N CYS A 317 2.83 5.00 18.86
CA CYS A 317 3.83 6.06 19.05
C CYS A 317 5.26 5.50 19.06
N ILE A 318 5.48 4.34 19.68
CA ILE A 318 6.79 3.65 19.68
C ILE A 318 7.15 3.19 18.26
N LEU A 319 6.19 2.64 17.51
CA LEU A 319 6.38 2.31 16.10
C LEU A 319 6.78 3.53 15.28
N ALA A 320 6.09 4.66 15.46
CA ALA A 320 6.39 5.90 14.75
C ALA A 320 7.78 6.48 15.10
N LEU A 321 8.20 6.38 16.37
CA LEU A 321 9.56 6.72 16.79
C LEU A 321 10.61 5.84 16.09
N GLY A 322 10.33 4.54 15.95
CA GLY A 322 11.16 3.62 15.18
C GLY A 322 11.24 4.02 13.70
N ALA A 323 10.11 4.41 13.10
CA ALA A 323 10.03 4.80 11.70
C ALA A 323 10.84 6.07 11.38
N VAL A 324 10.84 7.09 12.25
CA VAL A 324 11.62 8.32 12.01
C VAL A 324 13.07 8.26 12.47
N GLY A 325 13.44 7.21 13.21
CA GLY A 325 14.77 7.02 13.77
C GLY A 325 15.91 7.14 12.75
N PRO A 326 15.86 6.43 11.60
CA PRO A 326 16.90 6.50 10.57
C PRO A 326 17.17 7.92 10.06
N ALA A 327 16.13 8.68 9.72
CA ALA A 327 16.26 10.06 9.24
C ALA A 327 16.86 11.00 10.31
N CYS A 328 16.55 10.78 11.58
CA CYS A 328 17.16 11.54 12.68
C CYS A 328 18.66 11.24 12.84
N ILE A 329 19.08 10.00 12.58
CA ILE A 329 20.49 9.59 12.67
C ILE A 329 21.28 10.17 11.48
N GLU A 330 20.73 10.13 10.27
CA GLU A 330 21.40 10.66 9.07
C GLU A 330 21.60 12.19 9.11
N ALA A 331 20.77 12.90 9.88
CA ALA A 331 20.84 14.36 10.01
C ALA A 331 21.83 14.85 11.09
N MET A 332 22.42 13.96 11.90
CA MET A 332 23.42 14.29 12.92
C MET A 332 24.84 14.25 12.37
#